data_AF-A0A1Q6TPT5-F1
#
_entry.id   AF-A0A1Q6TPT5-F1
#
_cell.length_a   1.000
_cell.length_b   1.000
_cell.length_c   1.000
_cell.angle_alpha   90.00
_cell.angle_beta   90.00
_cell.angle_gamma   90.00
#
_symmetry.space_group_name_H-M   'P 1'
#
loop_
_entity.id
_entity.type
_entity.pdbx_description
1 polymer ?
#
loop_
_entity_poly.entity_id
_entity_poly.type
_entity_poly.pdbx_seq_one_letter_code
_entity_poly.pdbx_strand_id
1 'polypeptide(L)'
;MDLISNRTIEITKLGMDGLMSRQHAIASNIANVMTPGFQRQEVAFESQLAEIIENEDLKDYIKGQNSIEYKPPMVDVFTGDVHTYRTPTQQEKAYLKANTMEQFNPQVVTDIYSGTNSDGNNVELEREMMDLSKTGTRYMVLSNLERRQFSIVSSAIQGQ
;
A
#
# COMPACT_ATOMS: atom_id res chain seq x y z
N MET A 1 8.44 -13.36 15.81
CA MET A 1 9.06 -12.03 15.58
C MET A 1 9.05 -11.71 14.07
N ASP A 2 7.92 -11.91 13.38
CA ASP A 2 7.87 -11.99 11.90
C ASP A 2 6.84 -11.04 11.25
N LEU A 3 6.15 -10.24 12.05
CA LEU A 3 4.93 -9.55 11.60
C LEU A 3 5.17 -8.11 11.11
N ILE A 4 6.23 -7.44 11.59
CA ILE A 4 6.42 -5.99 11.32
C ILE A 4 7.30 -5.75 10.08
N SER A 5 8.35 -6.56 9.89
CA SER A 5 9.28 -6.41 8.76
C SER A 5 8.63 -6.78 7.42
N ASN A 6 7.90 -7.91 7.37
CA ASN A 6 7.32 -8.41 6.12
C ASN A 6 6.26 -7.44 5.55
N ARG A 7 5.31 -7.01 6.39
CA ARG A 7 4.25 -6.06 5.99
C ARG A 7 4.83 -4.75 5.44
N THR A 8 5.83 -4.19 6.10
CA THR A 8 6.45 -2.92 5.67
C THR A 8 7.08 -3.08 4.29
N ILE A 9 7.83 -4.18 4.07
CA ILE A 9 8.46 -4.50 2.79
C ILE A 9 7.39 -4.62 1.70
N GLU A 10 6.32 -5.39 1.95
CA GLU A 10 5.21 -5.60 1.01
C GLU A 10 4.52 -4.28 0.63
N ILE A 11 4.15 -3.44 1.60
CA ILE A 11 3.50 -2.14 1.32
C ILE A 11 4.44 -1.20 0.56
N THR A 12 5.72 -1.14 0.93
CA THR A 12 6.68 -0.30 0.20
C THR A 12 6.88 -0.75 -1.23
N LYS A 13 6.87 -2.06 -1.49
CA LYS A 13 6.91 -2.63 -2.83
C LYS A 13 5.70 -2.22 -3.66
N LEU A 14 4.47 -2.35 -3.13
CA LEU A 14 3.26 -1.90 -3.82
C LEU A 14 3.32 -0.39 -4.16
N GLY A 15 3.78 0.43 -3.21
CA GLY A 15 4.00 1.85 -3.45
C GLY A 15 5.02 2.13 -4.56
N MET A 16 6.12 1.38 -4.59
CA MET A 16 7.13 1.48 -5.65
C MET A 16 6.60 1.05 -7.01
N ASP A 17 5.83 -0.04 -7.08
CA ASP A 17 5.18 -0.53 -8.31
C ASP A 17 4.24 0.54 -8.88
N GLY A 18 3.40 1.16 -8.02
CA GLY A 18 2.52 2.26 -8.43
C GLY A 18 3.27 3.51 -8.91
N LEU A 19 4.36 3.89 -8.22
CA LEU A 19 5.22 4.99 -8.67
C LEU A 19 5.90 4.68 -10.01
N MET A 20 6.28 3.42 -10.25
CA MET A 20 6.88 3.02 -11.51
C MET A 20 5.87 3.07 -12.65
N SER A 21 4.64 2.60 -12.43
CA SER A 21 3.53 2.79 -13.37
C SER A 21 3.30 4.28 -13.68
N ARG A 22 3.34 5.15 -12.65
CA ARG A 22 3.24 6.60 -12.85
C ARG A 22 4.40 7.15 -13.68
N GLN A 23 5.63 6.74 -13.42
CA GLN A 23 6.78 7.16 -14.22
C GLN A 23 6.62 6.77 -15.70
N HIS A 24 6.09 5.57 -15.97
CA HIS A 24 5.76 5.15 -17.34
C HIS A 24 4.69 6.03 -18.00
N ALA A 25 3.61 6.37 -17.28
CA ALA A 25 2.57 7.26 -17.80
C ALA A 25 3.12 8.65 -18.11
N ILE A 26 3.93 9.23 -17.21
CA ILE A 26 4.57 10.54 -17.41
C ILE A 26 5.51 10.50 -18.63
N ALA A 27 6.29 9.43 -18.78
CA ALA A 27 7.15 9.27 -19.96
C ALA A 27 6.35 9.22 -21.27
N SER A 28 5.19 8.54 -21.26
CA SER A 28 4.25 8.51 -22.38
C SER A 28 3.69 9.90 -22.69
N ASN A 29 3.30 10.67 -21.66
CA ASN A 29 2.81 12.03 -21.82
C ASN A 29 3.88 12.94 -22.43
N ILE A 30 5.10 12.95 -21.88
CA ILE A 30 6.23 13.75 -22.38
C ILE A 30 6.51 13.43 -23.85
N ALA A 31 6.50 12.14 -24.23
CA ALA A 31 6.72 11.72 -25.61
C ALA A 31 5.65 12.23 -26.57
N ASN A 32 4.41 12.41 -26.09
CA ASN A 32 3.26 12.83 -26.90
C ASN A 32 2.85 14.29 -26.69
N VAL A 33 3.68 15.11 -26.04
CA VAL A 33 3.37 16.52 -25.77
C VAL A 33 3.15 17.36 -27.04
N MET A 34 3.72 16.95 -28.17
CA MET A 34 3.53 17.60 -29.48
C MET A 34 2.54 16.85 -30.39
N THR A 35 1.88 15.80 -29.89
CA THR A 35 0.92 15.00 -30.66
C THR A 35 -0.47 15.63 -30.56
N PRO A 36 -1.06 16.11 -31.67
CA PRO A 36 -2.41 16.69 -31.65
C PRO A 36 -3.46 15.68 -31.16
N GLY A 37 -4.42 16.15 -30.35
CA GLY A 37 -5.49 15.31 -29.80
C GLY A 37 -5.07 14.25 -28.77
N PHE A 38 -3.81 14.24 -28.33
CA PHE A 38 -3.37 13.31 -27.29
C PHE A 38 -3.97 13.66 -25.93
N GLN A 39 -4.43 12.65 -25.20
CA GLN A 39 -4.99 12.81 -23.85
C GLN A 39 -3.97 12.36 -22.80
N ARG A 40 -3.67 13.26 -21.87
CA ARG A 40 -2.82 13.03 -20.71
C ARG A 40 -3.30 11.82 -19.92
N GLN A 41 -2.37 10.94 -19.61
CA GLN A 41 -2.58 9.76 -18.81
C GLN A 41 -2.03 9.98 -17.39
N GLU A 42 -2.78 9.55 -16.38
CA GLU A 42 -2.39 9.59 -14.99
C GLU A 42 -2.57 8.20 -14.37
N VAL A 43 -1.85 7.90 -13.29
CA VAL A 43 -1.98 6.62 -12.59
C VAL A 43 -2.63 6.84 -11.23
N ALA A 44 -3.79 6.25 -11.04
CA ALA A 44 -4.55 6.23 -9.80
C ALA A 44 -4.27 4.92 -9.05
N PHE A 45 -3.47 4.99 -7.98
CA PHE A 45 -3.15 3.83 -7.14
C PHE A 45 -3.12 4.15 -5.65
N GLU A 46 -2.98 5.43 -5.25
CA GLU A 46 -2.86 5.81 -3.84
C GLU A 46 -4.10 5.48 -3.01
N SER A 47 -5.30 5.59 -3.57
CA SER A 47 -6.53 5.21 -2.87
C SER A 47 -6.56 3.71 -2.56
N GLN A 48 -6.20 2.88 -3.55
CA GLN A 48 -6.07 1.43 -3.37
C GLN A 48 -5.00 1.10 -2.32
N LEU A 49 -3.85 1.77 -2.38
CA LEU A 49 -2.77 1.57 -1.41
C LEU A 49 -3.21 1.95 0.01
N ALA A 50 -3.92 3.07 0.17
CA ALA A 50 -4.45 3.50 1.47
C ALA A 50 -5.46 2.49 2.03
N GLU A 51 -6.36 1.98 1.18
CA GLU A 51 -7.32 0.93 1.56
C GLU A 51 -6.59 -0.36 2.01
N ILE A 52 -5.53 -0.77 1.31
CA ILE A 52 -4.74 -1.95 1.71
C ILE A 52 -4.07 -1.71 3.07
N ILE A 53 -3.49 -0.53 3.31
CA ILE A 53 -2.85 -0.19 4.59
C ILE A 53 -3.86 -0.25 5.73
N GLU A 54 -5.04 0.35 5.55
CA GLU A 54 -6.13 0.35 6.55
C GLU A 54 -6.61 -1.06 6.85
N ASN A 55 -6.78 -1.88 5.80
CA ASN A 55 -7.20 -3.27 5.98
C ASN A 55 -6.16 -4.10 6.75
N GLU A 56 -4.87 -3.91 6.47
CA GLU A 56 -3.80 -4.57 7.22
C GLU A 56 -3.73 -4.09 8.68
N ASP A 57 -3.93 -2.79 8.95
CA ASP A 57 -4.02 -2.27 10.32
C ASP A 57 -5.19 -2.89 11.08
N LEU A 58 -6.34 -3.09 10.43
CA LEU A 58 -7.50 -3.74 11.04
C LEU A 58 -7.23 -5.22 11.33
N LYS A 59 -6.53 -5.93 10.43
CA LYS A 59 -6.10 -7.32 10.70
C LYS A 59 -5.17 -7.37 11.91
N ASP A 60 -4.23 -6.45 12.03
CA ASP A 60 -3.30 -6.39 13.16
C ASP A 60 -4.03 -6.07 14.47
N TYR A 61 -5.02 -5.17 14.44
CA TYR A 61 -5.90 -4.90 15.56
C TYR A 61 -6.65 -6.17 16.01
N ILE A 62 -7.29 -6.90 15.08
CA ILE A 62 -8.02 -8.13 15.39
C ILE A 62 -7.08 -9.20 15.94
N LYS A 63 -5.88 -9.38 15.37
CA LYS A 63 -4.86 -10.32 15.89
C LYS A 63 -4.45 -9.93 17.31
N GLY A 64 -4.19 -8.65 17.57
CA GLY A 64 -3.80 -8.15 18.89
C GLY A 64 -4.89 -8.38 19.94
N GLN A 65 -6.15 -8.12 19.59
CA GLN A 65 -7.31 -8.38 20.47
C GLN A 65 -7.52 -9.87 20.77
N ASN A 66 -7.10 -10.77 19.89
CA ASN A 66 -7.18 -12.21 20.10
C ASN A 66 -5.92 -12.78 20.77
N SER A 67 -4.90 -11.95 21.04
CA SER A 67 -3.64 -12.34 21.69
C SER A 67 -3.63 -12.06 23.19
N ILE A 68 -4.81 -11.90 23.82
CA ILE A 68 -4.93 -11.70 25.28
C ILE A 68 -4.46 -12.98 25.98
N GLU A 69 -3.60 -12.81 26.98
CA GLU A 69 -2.98 -13.81 27.85
C GLU A 69 -3.81 -15.11 28.06
N TYR A 70 -3.19 -16.27 27.80
CA TYR A 70 -3.74 -17.57 28.19
C TYR A 70 -3.82 -17.63 29.72
N LYS A 71 -4.99 -17.34 30.29
CA LYS A 71 -5.31 -17.63 31.69
C LYS A 71 -6.07 -18.95 31.71
N PRO A 72 -5.46 -20.07 32.16
CA PRO A 72 -6.17 -21.34 32.24
C PRO A 72 -7.52 -21.10 32.93
N PRO A 73 -8.63 -21.65 32.40
CA PRO A 73 -9.96 -21.30 32.86
C PRO A 73 -10.03 -21.51 34.37
N MET A 74 -10.08 -20.41 35.11
CA MET A 74 -10.37 -20.41 36.52
C MET A 74 -11.89 -20.46 36.61
N VAL A 75 -12.42 -21.57 37.13
CA VAL A 75 -13.81 -21.58 37.59
C VAL A 75 -13.84 -20.70 38.82
N ASP A 76 -14.63 -19.62 38.78
CA ASP A 76 -14.92 -18.89 40.01
C ASP A 76 -15.59 -19.87 40.98
N VAL A 77 -14.90 -20.17 42.09
CA VAL A 77 -15.37 -21.17 43.08
C VAL A 77 -16.66 -20.70 43.78
N PHE A 78 -16.99 -19.41 43.70
CA PHE A 78 -18.17 -18.80 44.29
C PHE A 78 -19.34 -18.57 43.30
N THR A 79 -19.09 -18.17 42.05
CA THR A 79 -20.17 -17.94 41.07
C THR A 79 -20.33 -19.08 40.06
N GLY A 80 -19.32 -19.95 39.89
CA GLY A 80 -19.32 -20.98 38.85
C GLY A 80 -19.11 -20.43 37.43
N ASP A 81 -18.85 -19.13 37.30
CA ASP A 81 -18.69 -18.47 36.01
C ASP A 81 -17.34 -18.81 35.37
N VAL A 82 -17.37 -19.14 34.09
CA VAL A 82 -16.18 -19.43 33.29
C VAL A 82 -15.74 -18.14 32.59
N HIS A 83 -14.56 -17.62 32.93
CA HIS A 83 -13.93 -16.56 32.13
C HIS A 83 -13.48 -17.14 30.79
N THR A 84 -14.30 -16.98 29.74
CA THR A 84 -13.97 -17.43 28.39
C THR A 84 -13.17 -16.38 27.62
N TYR A 85 -12.18 -16.84 26.85
CA TYR A 85 -11.49 -16.01 25.86
C TYR A 85 -12.45 -15.45 24.81
N ARG A 86 -12.15 -14.25 24.29
CA ARG A 86 -12.78 -13.79 23.04
C ARG A 86 -12.36 -14.75 21.92
N THR A 87 -13.33 -15.37 21.27
CA THR A 87 -13.10 -16.11 20.03
C THR A 87 -13.49 -15.23 18.86
N PRO A 88 -12.63 -15.06 17.84
CA PRO A 88 -12.99 -14.23 16.70
C PRO A 88 -14.19 -14.83 15.98
N THR A 89 -15.11 -13.95 15.59
CA THR A 89 -16.32 -14.31 14.84
C THR A 89 -15.97 -14.96 13.50
N GLN A 90 -16.91 -15.65 12.87
CA GLN A 90 -16.68 -16.21 11.53
C GLN A 90 -16.32 -15.13 10.50
N GLN A 91 -16.90 -13.93 10.65
CA GLN A 91 -16.61 -12.77 9.80
C GLN A 91 -15.18 -12.27 10.00
N GLU A 92 -14.74 -12.14 11.25
CA GLU A 92 -13.35 -11.75 11.59
C GLU A 92 -12.34 -12.78 11.07
N LYS A 93 -12.65 -14.08 11.19
CA LYS A 93 -11.80 -15.15 10.65
C LYS A 93 -11.72 -15.10 9.12
N ALA A 94 -12.81 -14.77 8.43
CA ALA A 94 -12.80 -14.60 6.98
C ALA A 94 -11.94 -13.39 6.57
N TYR A 95 -12.07 -12.28 7.29
CA TYR A 95 -11.31 -11.06 7.05
C TYR A 95 -9.79 -11.26 7.25
N LEU A 96 -9.40 -11.99 8.30
CA LEU A 96 -7.99 -12.35 8.56
C LEU A 96 -7.38 -13.25 7.47
N LYS A 97 -8.19 -14.01 6.75
CA LYS A 97 -7.75 -14.90 5.67
C LYS A 97 -7.75 -14.24 4.29
N ALA A 98 -8.37 -13.07 4.15
CA ALA A 98 -8.44 -12.38 2.88
C ALA A 98 -7.03 -11.89 2.46
N ASN A 99 -6.64 -12.18 1.22
CA ASN A 99 -5.42 -11.64 0.63
C ASN A 99 -5.71 -10.26 0.04
N THR A 100 -5.61 -9.22 0.87
CA THR A 100 -5.94 -7.84 0.48
C THR A 100 -4.89 -7.25 -0.47
N MET A 101 -3.69 -7.84 -0.55
CA MET A 101 -2.61 -7.37 -1.41
C MET A 101 -2.79 -7.75 -2.88
N GLU A 102 -3.52 -8.83 -3.19
CA GLU A 102 -3.86 -9.21 -4.58
C GLU A 102 -4.76 -8.20 -5.28
N GLN A 103 -5.44 -7.32 -4.54
CA GLN A 103 -6.33 -6.30 -5.08
C GLN A 103 -5.57 -5.09 -5.64
N PHE A 104 -4.26 -4.96 -5.38
CA PHE A 104 -3.48 -3.83 -5.85
C PHE A 104 -3.25 -3.91 -7.36
N ASN A 105 -3.89 -3.01 -8.10
CA ASN A 105 -3.68 -2.88 -9.54
C ASN A 105 -3.70 -1.40 -9.95
N PRO A 106 -2.52 -0.75 -10.09
CA PRO A 106 -2.41 0.63 -10.52
C PRO A 106 -3.16 0.86 -11.84
N GLN A 107 -4.14 1.76 -11.84
CA GLN A 107 -4.95 2.01 -13.03
C GLN A 107 -4.50 3.28 -13.73
N VAL A 108 -4.26 3.17 -15.03
CA VAL A 108 -4.01 4.32 -15.90
C VAL A 108 -5.36 4.92 -16.28
N VAL A 109 -5.57 6.17 -15.91
CA VAL A 109 -6.79 6.95 -16.14
C VAL A 109 -6.45 8.11 -17.07
N THR A 110 -7.32 8.43 -18.02
CA THR A 110 -7.17 9.61 -18.85
C THR A 110 -7.73 10.83 -18.14
N ASP A 111 -6.97 11.92 -18.16
CA ASP A 111 -7.47 13.21 -17.70
C ASP A 111 -8.38 13.79 -18.78
N ILE A 112 -9.68 13.83 -18.49
CA ILE A 112 -10.72 14.37 -19.37
C ILE A 112 -11.21 15.76 -18.93
N TYR A 113 -10.68 16.29 -17.82
CA TYR A 113 -11.18 17.51 -17.20
C TYR A 113 -10.22 18.70 -17.35
N SER A 114 -8.94 18.47 -17.62
CA SER A 114 -8.01 19.54 -17.95
C SER A 114 -8.40 20.22 -19.26
N GLY A 115 -8.28 21.55 -19.27
CA GLY A 115 -8.49 22.34 -20.48
C GLY A 115 -7.53 21.88 -21.57
N THR A 116 -8.07 21.61 -22.75
CA THR A 116 -7.27 21.26 -23.92
C THR A 116 -6.73 22.52 -24.59
N ASN A 117 -5.53 22.42 -25.15
CA ASN A 117 -5.00 23.41 -26.07
C ASN A 117 -5.89 23.50 -27.32
N SER A 118 -5.60 24.47 -28.20
CA SER A 118 -6.26 24.62 -29.51
C SER A 118 -6.34 23.33 -30.32
N ASP A 119 -5.39 22.42 -30.09
CA ASP A 119 -5.18 21.19 -30.84
C ASP A 119 -5.78 19.96 -30.14
N GLY A 120 -6.55 20.15 -29.06
CA GLY A 120 -7.18 19.06 -28.31
C GLY A 120 -6.23 18.29 -27.38
N ASN A 121 -4.97 18.71 -27.28
CA ASN A 121 -3.97 18.13 -26.39
C ASN A 121 -4.00 18.82 -25.01
N ASN A 122 -3.96 18.05 -23.93
CA ASN A 122 -3.96 18.54 -22.55
C ASN A 122 -2.67 18.21 -21.78
N VAL A 123 -1.61 17.76 -22.47
CA VAL A 123 -0.29 17.55 -21.86
C VAL A 123 0.48 18.86 -21.77
N GLU A 124 1.00 19.15 -20.58
CA GLU A 124 1.83 20.32 -20.29
C GLU A 124 3.24 19.87 -19.88
N LEU A 125 4.26 20.17 -20.69
CA LEU A 125 5.62 19.65 -20.49
C LEU A 125 6.19 19.98 -19.10
N GLU A 126 6.05 21.23 -18.67
CA GLU A 126 6.59 21.69 -17.39
C GLU A 126 5.97 20.94 -16.21
N ARG A 127 4.66 20.69 -16.28
CA ARG A 127 3.93 19.89 -15.29
C ARG A 127 4.41 18.43 -15.29
N GLU A 128 4.54 17.81 -16.47
CA GLU A 128 5.01 16.42 -16.57
C GLU A 128 6.45 16.27 -16.05
N MET A 129 7.34 17.24 -16.29
CA MET A 129 8.69 17.23 -15.72
C MET A 129 8.68 17.39 -14.20
N MET A 130 7.79 18.24 -13.67
CA MET A 130 7.61 18.40 -12.23
C MET A 130 7.10 17.10 -11.60
N ASP A 131 6.10 16.47 -12.20
CA ASP A 131 5.55 15.20 -11.75
C ASP A 131 6.57 14.06 -11.84
N LEU A 132 7.42 14.05 -12.89
CA LEU A 132 8.52 13.10 -13.05
C LEU A 132 9.52 13.25 -11.90
N SER A 133 9.94 14.48 -11.61
CA SER A 133 10.86 14.78 -10.52
C SER A 133 10.30 14.32 -9.18
N LYS A 134 9.04 14.69 -8.88
CA LYS A 134 8.33 14.29 -7.66
C LYS A 134 8.22 12.76 -7.54
N THR A 135 7.89 12.09 -8.62
CA THR A 135 7.78 10.62 -8.67
C THR A 135 9.14 9.97 -8.43
N GLY A 136 10.20 10.45 -9.07
CA GLY A 136 11.56 9.98 -8.87
C GLY A 136 12.06 10.17 -7.43
N THR A 137 11.80 11.33 -6.82
CA THR A 137 12.14 11.58 -5.40
C THR A 137 11.40 10.60 -4.48
N ARG A 138 10.09 10.40 -4.68
CA ARG A 138 9.30 9.45 -3.87
C ARG A 138 9.85 8.02 -4.00
N TYR A 139 10.16 7.59 -5.22
CA TYR A 139 10.72 6.26 -5.46
C TYR A 139 12.08 6.10 -4.78
N MET A 140 12.94 7.11 -4.89
CA MET A 140 14.25 7.11 -4.23
C MET A 140 14.12 7.00 -2.71
N VAL A 141 13.21 7.76 -2.09
CA VAL A 141 12.93 7.70 -0.65
C VAL A 141 12.44 6.30 -0.25
N LEU A 142 11.45 5.75 -0.95
CA LEU A 142 10.94 4.40 -0.66
C LEU A 142 12.02 3.33 -0.79
N SER A 143 12.82 3.38 -1.86
CA SER A 143 13.93 2.43 -2.06
C SER A 143 14.99 2.50 -0.95
N ASN A 144 15.29 3.70 -0.44
CA ASN A 144 16.22 3.88 0.67
C ASN A 144 15.66 3.27 1.96
N LEU A 145 14.37 3.45 2.22
CA LEU A 145 13.70 2.89 3.38
C LEU A 145 13.64 1.35 3.30
N GLU A 146 13.27 0.80 2.15
CA GLU A 146 13.24 -0.64 1.88
C GLU A 146 14.63 -1.28 2.12
N ARG A 147 15.70 -0.69 1.54
CA ARG A 147 17.08 -1.14 1.80
C ARG A 147 17.43 -1.16 3.29
N ARG A 148 17.01 -0.15 4.04
CA ARG A 148 17.23 -0.08 5.49
C ARG A 148 16.48 -1.19 6.22
N GLN A 149 15.24 -1.50 5.82
CA GLN A 149 14.46 -2.60 6.40
C GLN A 149 15.12 -3.96 6.14
N PHE A 150 15.58 -4.22 4.91
CA PHE A 150 16.32 -5.45 4.60
C PHE A 150 17.61 -5.56 5.41
N SER A 151 18.33 -4.46 5.61
CA SER A 151 19.52 -4.45 6.46
C SER A 151 19.20 -4.86 7.90
N ILE A 152 18.08 -4.38 8.47
CA ILE A 152 17.65 -4.73 9.82
C ILE A 152 17.26 -6.21 9.92
N VAL A 153 16.52 -6.72 8.92
CA VAL A 153 16.15 -8.14 8.88
C VAL A 153 17.39 -9.02 8.73
N SER A 154 18.31 -8.67 7.84
CA SER A 154 19.56 -9.40 7.61
C SER A 154 20.44 -9.42 8.86
N SER A 155 20.57 -8.30 9.58
CA SER A 155 21.39 -8.26 10.80
C SER A 155 20.80 -9.15 11.89
N ALA A 156 19.48 -9.12 12.07
CA ALA A 156 18.78 -9.97 13.03
C ALA A 156 18.93 -11.47 12.72
N ILE A 157 18.95 -11.85 11.43
CA ILE A 157 19.16 -13.24 11.01
C ILE A 157 20.63 -13.67 11.18
N GLN A 158 21.58 -12.79 10.89
CA GLN A 158 23.02 -13.08 10.98
C GLN A 158 23.56 -13.03 12.42
N GLY A 159 22.77 -12.53 13.38
CA GLY A 159 23.12 -12.54 14.80
C GLY A 159 24.20 -11.53 15.20
N GLN A 160 24.34 -10.44 14.46
CA GLN A 160 25.19 -9.29 14.80
C GLN A 160 24.37 -8.12 15.33
#